data_AF-A0A1G2I1P3-F1
#
_entry.id   AF-A0A1G2I1P3-F1
#
_cell.length_a   1.000
_cell.length_b   1.000
_cell.length_c   1.000
_cell.angle_alpha   90.00
_cell.angle_beta   90.00
_cell.angle_gamma   90.00
#
_symmetry.space_group_name_H-M   'P 1'
#
loop_
_entity.id
_entity.type
_entity.pdbx_description
1 polymer ?
#
loop_
_entity_poly.entity_id
_entity_poly.type
_entity_poly.pdbx_seq_one_letter_code
_entity_poly.pdbx_strand_id
1 'polypeptide(L)'
;MKLPITDQFLWDIFNAISKTEDVLRFIIHPPRTFREIRWASDDPIYQKYRKILRPQKFAQLVYYAKKNNFIKIENLKGNSALVLTKNGFDKAIRSRFKLEDTNKKKRKDDKWIMLIFDVPEKYKKSRELLRKILYSLGYKMFQQSVWVTPYDVSEKTEILLQTYSLDASVKIFLIEAIK
;
A
#
# COMPACT_ATOMS: atom_id res chain seq x y z
N MET A 1 9.94 -15.56 3.20
CA MET A 1 10.92 -14.98 2.25
C MET A 1 11.12 -13.50 2.55
N LYS A 2 12.31 -12.92 2.31
CA LYS A 2 12.55 -11.48 2.45
C LYS A 2 12.25 -10.77 1.11
N LEU A 3 11.77 -9.52 1.17
CA LEU A 3 11.56 -8.71 -0.04
C LEU A 3 12.90 -8.42 -0.75
N PRO A 4 12.93 -8.39 -2.09
CA PRO A 4 14.00 -7.75 -2.82
C PRO A 4 14.21 -6.32 -2.33
N ILE A 5 15.46 -5.83 -2.32
CA ILE A 5 15.79 -4.53 -1.72
C ILE A 5 15.02 -3.37 -2.35
N THR A 6 14.72 -3.45 -3.65
CA THR A 6 13.89 -2.47 -4.35
C THR A 6 12.45 -2.49 -3.89
N ASP A 7 11.90 -3.67 -3.66
CA ASP A 7 10.51 -3.79 -3.22
C ASP A 7 10.37 -3.30 -1.77
N GLN A 8 11.37 -3.58 -0.92
CA GLN A 8 11.46 -2.99 0.42
C GLN A 8 11.60 -1.46 0.37
N PHE A 9 12.39 -0.92 -0.56
CA PHE A 9 12.58 0.52 -0.72
C PHE A 9 11.28 1.23 -1.12
N LEU A 10 10.54 0.67 -2.08
CA LEU A 10 9.23 1.19 -2.48
C LEU A 10 8.20 1.06 -1.34
N TRP A 11 8.27 -0.03 -0.55
CA TRP A 11 7.42 -0.23 0.61
C TRP A 11 7.69 0.78 1.73
N ASP A 12 8.96 1.10 1.99
CA ASP A 12 9.32 2.09 3.00
C ASP A 12 8.87 3.50 2.60
N ILE A 13 9.02 3.87 1.32
CA ILE A 13 8.47 5.13 0.77
C ILE A 13 6.96 5.17 0.94
N PHE A 14 6.28 4.07 0.60
CA PHE A 14 4.85 3.95 0.79
C PHE A 14 4.43 4.17 2.26
N ASN A 15 5.11 3.55 3.23
CA ASN A 15 4.78 3.70 4.65
C ASN A 15 5.01 5.11 5.17
N ALA A 16 6.06 5.80 4.70
CA ALA A 16 6.31 7.18 5.09
C ALA A 16 5.20 8.12 4.58
N ILE A 17 4.73 7.90 3.34
CA ILE A 17 3.59 8.64 2.78
C ILE A 17 2.28 8.30 3.51
N SER A 18 2.16 7.06 4.01
CA SER A 18 0.92 6.59 4.64
C SER A 18 0.72 7.04 6.09
N LYS A 19 1.80 7.44 6.77
CA LYS A 19 1.73 7.98 8.13
C LYS A 19 1.29 9.44 8.19
N THR A 20 1.33 10.17 7.07
CA THR A 20 0.71 11.48 6.95
C THR A 20 -0.77 11.28 6.60
N GLU A 21 -1.70 11.86 7.36
CA GLU A 21 -3.18 11.77 7.25
C GLU A 21 -3.78 12.12 5.86
N ASP A 22 -2.94 12.33 4.85
CA ASP A 22 -3.24 12.84 3.53
C ASP A 22 -3.22 11.76 2.42
N VAL A 23 -3.32 10.47 2.79
CA VAL A 23 -3.31 9.34 1.84
C VAL A 23 -4.41 9.49 0.77
N LEU A 24 -5.62 9.80 1.20
CA LEU A 24 -6.74 10.06 0.29
C LEU A 24 -6.49 11.33 -0.55
N ARG A 25 -5.92 12.38 0.04
CA ARG A 25 -5.67 13.65 -0.67
C ARG A 25 -4.63 13.49 -1.78
N PHE A 26 -3.55 12.75 -1.54
CA PHE A 26 -2.48 12.49 -2.52
C PHE A 26 -2.91 11.57 -3.65
N ILE A 27 -3.69 10.55 -3.31
CA ILE A 27 -4.20 9.59 -4.27
C ILE A 27 -5.23 10.28 -5.18
N ILE A 28 -6.16 11.08 -4.63
CA ILE A 28 -7.30 11.63 -5.36
C ILE A 28 -6.99 12.97 -6.04
N HIS A 29 -6.15 13.81 -5.44
CA HIS A 29 -5.67 15.07 -6.01
C HIS A 29 -4.15 15.14 -5.85
N PRO A 30 -3.33 14.62 -6.80
CA PRO A 30 -1.89 14.84 -6.72
C PRO A 30 -1.65 16.35 -6.62
N PRO A 31 -1.11 16.87 -5.51
CA PRO A 31 -0.92 18.30 -5.35
C PRO A 31 -0.08 18.82 -6.52
N ARG A 32 -0.54 19.85 -7.22
CA ARG A 32 0.30 20.58 -8.18
C ARG A 32 1.56 21.16 -7.49
N THR A 33 1.52 21.27 -6.17
CA THR A 33 2.67 21.57 -5.32
C THR A 33 2.40 20.99 -3.94
N PHE A 34 3.14 19.94 -3.59
CA PHE A 34 3.23 19.44 -2.22
C PHE A 34 3.88 20.51 -1.36
N ARG A 35 3.13 21.08 -0.41
CA ARG A 35 3.64 22.19 0.40
C ARG A 35 4.49 21.75 1.60
N GLU A 36 4.52 20.47 1.96
CA GLU A 36 5.19 20.02 3.19
C GLU A 36 5.87 18.65 3.09
N ILE A 37 6.61 18.36 2.01
CA ILE A 37 7.61 17.29 2.09
C ILE A 37 8.98 17.85 1.72
N ARG A 38 9.78 18.16 2.75
CA ARG A 38 11.20 18.50 2.61
C ARG A 38 11.98 17.23 2.31
N TRP A 39 12.76 17.23 1.23
CA TRP A 39 13.77 16.20 0.96
C TRP A 39 15.13 16.89 0.89
N ALA A 40 15.65 17.23 2.08
CA ALA A 40 17.07 17.48 2.27
C ALA A 40 17.76 16.14 2.61
N SER A 41 19.09 16.14 2.71
CA SER A 41 19.95 15.04 3.17
C SER A 41 19.54 14.34 4.49
N ASP A 42 18.47 14.81 5.16
CA ASP A 42 17.94 14.40 6.46
C ASP A 42 16.72 13.45 6.36
N ASP A 43 16.33 13.00 5.17
CA ASP A 43 15.22 12.05 5.00
C ASP A 43 15.51 10.69 5.71
N PRO A 44 14.62 10.20 6.61
CA PRO A 44 14.84 8.96 7.37
C PRO A 44 15.01 7.71 6.50
N ILE A 45 14.35 7.64 5.34
CA ILE A 45 14.49 6.55 4.36
C ILE A 45 15.83 6.69 3.65
N TYR A 46 16.19 7.88 3.19
CA TYR A 46 17.50 8.12 2.58
C TYR A 46 18.64 7.73 3.53
N GLN A 47 18.57 8.17 4.79
CA GLN A 47 19.57 7.83 5.81
C GLN A 47 19.58 6.33 6.14
N LYS A 48 18.41 5.67 6.19
CA LYS A 48 18.32 4.22 6.36
C LYS A 48 19.06 3.48 5.25
N TYR A 49 18.77 3.80 3.98
CA TYR A 49 19.35 3.08 2.86
C TYR A 49 20.82 3.46 2.59
N ARG A 50 21.24 4.69 2.91
CA ARG A 50 22.65 5.09 2.86
C ARG A 50 23.52 4.35 3.89
N LYS A 51 22.97 4.00 5.06
CA LYS A 51 23.68 3.18 6.07
C LYS A 51 23.77 1.71 5.66
N ILE A 52 22.78 1.20 4.94
CA ILE A 52 22.69 -0.23 4.54
C ILE A 52 23.41 -0.49 3.21
N LEU A 53 23.38 0.47 2.28
CA LEU A 53 23.92 0.33 0.92
C LEU A 53 25.11 1.27 0.70
N ARG A 54 26.12 0.77 -0.02
CA ARG A 54 27.18 1.64 -0.56
C ARG A 54 26.57 2.74 -1.45
N PRO A 55 27.15 3.95 -1.49
CA PRO A 55 26.59 5.07 -2.27
C PRO A 55 26.28 4.74 -3.73
N GLN A 56 27.18 3.99 -4.39
CA GLN A 56 27.02 3.53 -5.78
C GLN A 56 25.80 2.62 -5.95
N LYS A 57 25.59 1.66 -5.03
CA LYS A 57 24.45 0.75 -5.07
C LYS A 57 23.13 1.47 -4.79
N PHE A 58 23.15 2.47 -3.89
CA PHE A 58 21.97 3.29 -3.64
C PHE A 58 21.60 4.14 -4.88
N ALA A 59 22.58 4.76 -5.53
CA ALA A 59 22.36 5.49 -6.78
C ALA A 59 21.78 4.58 -7.87
N GLN A 60 22.28 3.35 -8.02
CA GLN A 60 21.74 2.35 -8.93
C GLN A 60 20.30 1.96 -8.60
N LEU A 61 19.98 1.78 -7.32
CA LEU A 61 18.63 1.47 -6.84
C LEU A 61 17.63 2.60 -7.20
N VAL A 62 18.00 3.85 -6.90
CA VAL A 62 17.18 5.03 -7.22
C VAL A 62 17.03 5.17 -8.74
N TYR A 63 18.12 5.02 -9.49
CA TYR A 63 18.08 5.05 -10.95
C TYR A 63 17.16 3.97 -11.53
N TYR A 64 17.26 2.73 -11.04
CA TYR A 64 16.38 1.63 -11.43
C TYR A 64 14.91 1.97 -11.13
N ALA A 65 14.62 2.44 -9.92
CA ALA A 65 13.25 2.78 -9.52
C ALA A 65 12.68 3.92 -10.40
N LYS A 66 13.50 4.92 -10.75
CA LYS A 66 13.13 6.01 -11.67
C LYS A 66 12.92 5.51 -13.10
N LYS A 67 13.87 4.72 -13.63
CA LYS A 67 13.82 4.16 -15.00
C LYS A 67 12.58 3.30 -15.22
N ASN A 68 12.17 2.53 -14.22
CA ASN A 68 10.96 1.71 -14.28
C ASN A 68 9.68 2.48 -13.91
N ASN A 69 9.75 3.81 -13.77
CA ASN A 69 8.64 4.67 -13.40
C ASN A 69 7.97 4.23 -12.10
N PHE A 70 8.70 3.71 -11.11
CA PHE A 70 8.19 3.42 -9.78
C PHE A 70 8.23 4.66 -8.88
N ILE A 71 9.19 5.54 -9.13
CA ILE A 71 9.36 6.81 -8.43
C ILE A 71 9.53 7.94 -9.44
N LYS A 72 9.13 9.15 -9.06
CA LYS A 72 9.42 10.39 -9.77
C LYS A 72 10.07 11.38 -8.82
N ILE A 73 10.81 12.33 -9.37
CA ILE A 73 11.38 13.43 -8.59
C ILE A 73 10.68 14.69 -9.08
N GLU A 74 9.92 15.33 -8.20
CA GLU A 74 9.15 16.55 -8.48
C GLU A 74 9.85 17.75 -7.81
N ASN A 75 10.04 18.84 -8.54
CA ASN A 75 10.63 20.07 -7.99
C ASN A 75 9.54 20.95 -7.38
N LEU A 76 9.57 21.06 -6.07
CA LEU A 76 8.61 21.80 -5.27
C LEU A 76 9.32 23.02 -4.69
N LYS A 77 9.07 24.20 -5.28
CA LYS A 77 9.53 25.50 -4.76
C LYS A 77 11.01 25.52 -4.35
N GLY A 78 11.87 24.98 -5.23
CA GLY A 78 13.33 24.96 -5.03
C GLY A 78 13.88 23.68 -4.39
N ASN A 79 13.03 22.71 -4.01
CA ASN A 79 13.46 21.43 -3.43
C ASN A 79 12.91 20.23 -4.21
N SER A 80 13.71 19.19 -4.41
CA SER A 80 13.33 17.99 -5.15
C SER A 80 12.74 16.91 -4.25
N ALA A 81 11.47 16.54 -4.42
CA ALA A 81 10.80 15.48 -3.65
C ALA A 81 10.64 14.18 -4.45
N LEU A 82 10.85 13.05 -3.81
CA LEU A 82 10.67 11.74 -4.42
C LEU A 82 9.23 11.26 -4.18
N VAL A 83 8.49 11.06 -5.27
CA VAL A 83 7.07 10.69 -5.26
C VAL A 83 6.92 9.27 -5.77
N LEU A 84 6.19 8.44 -5.01
CA LEU A 84 5.81 7.11 -5.46
C LEU A 84 4.76 7.24 -6.58
N THR A 85 5.02 6.64 -7.74
CA THR A 85 4.05 6.64 -8.84
C THR A 85 2.99 5.57 -8.60
N LYS A 86 1.94 5.56 -9.43
CA LYS A 86 0.97 4.45 -9.47
C LYS A 86 1.64 3.09 -9.68
N ASN A 87 2.66 3.01 -10.54
CA ASN A 87 3.37 1.76 -10.80
C ASN A 87 4.24 1.33 -9.62
N GLY A 88 4.90 2.27 -8.94
CA GLY A 88 5.70 1.99 -7.75
C GLY A 88 4.84 1.55 -6.58
N PHE A 89 3.70 2.20 -6.42
CA PHE A 89 2.65 1.81 -5.50
C PHE A 89 2.20 0.37 -5.76
N ASP A 90 1.73 0.08 -6.98
CA ASP A 90 1.26 -1.26 -7.34
C ASP A 90 2.35 -2.33 -7.17
N LYS A 91 3.62 -1.99 -7.40
CA LYS A 91 4.75 -2.90 -7.17
C LYS A 91 5.00 -3.14 -5.68
N ALA A 92 5.06 -2.09 -4.85
CA ALA A 92 5.25 -2.21 -3.40
C ALA A 92 4.17 -3.11 -2.77
N ILE A 93 2.92 -2.83 -3.13
CA ILE A 93 1.72 -3.59 -2.77
C ILE A 93 1.87 -5.05 -3.19
N ARG A 94 2.04 -5.33 -4.48
CA ARG A 94 2.11 -6.71 -4.99
C ARG A 94 3.24 -7.51 -4.37
N SER A 95 4.42 -6.92 -4.23
CA SER A 95 5.56 -7.62 -3.65
C SER A 95 5.35 -7.94 -2.17
N ARG A 96 4.76 -7.02 -1.40
CA ARG A 96 4.38 -7.28 0.00
C ARG A 96 3.35 -8.39 0.10
N PHE A 97 2.32 -8.32 -0.72
CA PHE A 97 1.23 -9.29 -0.72
C PHE A 97 1.62 -10.68 -1.22
N LYS A 98 2.50 -10.77 -2.23
CA LYS A 98 3.02 -12.06 -2.71
C LYS A 98 3.81 -12.81 -1.63
N LEU A 99 4.44 -12.11 -0.70
CA LEU A 99 5.07 -12.75 0.47
C LEU A 99 4.05 -13.27 1.48
N GLU A 100 2.88 -12.67 1.55
CA GLU A 100 1.82 -13.03 2.51
C GLU A 100 0.89 -14.14 1.96
N ASP A 101 0.83 -14.28 0.64
CA ASP A 101 0.02 -15.26 -0.10
C ASP A 101 0.35 -16.73 0.25
N THR A 102 1.57 -17.01 0.70
CA THR A 102 2.04 -18.38 1.01
C THR A 102 1.45 -18.98 2.30
N ASN A 103 0.59 -18.25 3.04
CA ASN A 103 0.08 -18.66 4.35
C ASN A 103 -1.46 -18.61 4.50
N LYS A 104 -2.21 -18.83 3.41
CA LYS A 104 -3.69 -18.86 3.44
C LYS A 104 -4.21 -20.14 4.10
N LYS A 105 -4.43 -20.10 5.42
CA LYS A 105 -5.09 -21.17 6.16
C LYS A 105 -6.60 -20.90 6.22
N LYS A 106 -7.42 -21.93 6.01
CA LYS A 106 -8.86 -21.83 6.30
C LYS A 106 -9.08 -21.60 7.79
N ARG A 107 -10.15 -20.91 8.13
CA ARG A 107 -10.60 -20.80 9.52
C ARG A 107 -11.00 -22.18 10.05
N LYS A 108 -10.87 -22.36 11.36
CA LYS A 108 -11.19 -23.62 12.05
C LYS A 108 -12.67 -23.75 12.42
N ASP A 109 -13.39 -22.63 12.45
CA ASP A 109 -14.80 -22.54 12.85
C ASP A 109 -15.77 -22.67 11.66
N ASP A 110 -15.25 -22.94 10.45
CA ASP A 110 -15.99 -22.97 9.17
C ASP A 110 -16.81 -21.70 8.85
N LYS A 111 -16.59 -20.62 9.60
CA LYS A 111 -17.20 -19.32 9.36
C LYS A 111 -16.46 -18.59 8.26
N TRP A 112 -17.16 -17.64 7.64
CA TRP A 112 -16.63 -16.76 6.61
C TRP A 112 -16.47 -15.35 7.18
N ILE A 113 -15.42 -14.68 6.73
CA ILE A 113 -15.29 -13.24 6.96
C ILE A 113 -15.93 -12.55 5.76
N MET A 114 -16.96 -11.76 6.03
CA MET A 114 -17.56 -10.86 5.07
C MET A 114 -17.07 -9.44 5.35
N LEU A 115 -16.73 -8.73 4.29
CA LEU A 115 -16.30 -7.34 4.33
C LEU A 115 -17.16 -6.53 3.37
N ILE A 116 -17.78 -5.49 3.91
CA ILE A 116 -18.58 -4.53 3.15
C ILE A 116 -17.89 -3.19 3.23
N PHE A 117 -17.79 -2.47 2.10
CA PHE A 117 -17.21 -1.13 2.11
C PHE A 117 -18.04 -0.13 1.33
N ASP A 118 -18.17 1.07 1.89
CA ASP A 118 -18.77 2.21 1.21
C ASP A 118 -17.73 3.30 1.03
N VAL A 119 -17.07 3.26 -0.13
CA VAL A 119 -16.09 4.25 -0.53
C VAL A 119 -16.68 5.02 -1.71
N PRO A 120 -16.95 6.33 -1.57
CA PRO A 120 -17.51 7.16 -2.63
C PRO A 120 -16.77 7.07 -3.96
N GLU A 121 -17.49 7.17 -5.09
CA GLU A 121 -16.91 6.98 -6.43
C GLU A 121 -15.83 8.03 -6.79
N LYS A 122 -15.94 9.24 -6.20
CA LYS A 122 -14.88 10.27 -6.26
C LYS A 122 -13.52 9.77 -5.73
N TYR A 123 -13.51 8.69 -4.95
CA TYR A 123 -12.34 8.02 -4.38
C TYR A 123 -12.03 6.68 -5.08
N LYS A 124 -12.23 6.62 -6.41
CA LYS A 124 -12.00 5.43 -7.27
C LYS A 124 -10.66 4.72 -6.99
N LYS A 125 -9.57 5.45 -6.80
CA LYS A 125 -8.26 4.84 -6.54
C LYS A 125 -8.18 4.14 -5.19
N SER A 126 -8.85 4.66 -4.16
CA SER A 126 -8.95 4.02 -2.84
C SER A 126 -9.80 2.76 -2.91
N ARG A 127 -10.89 2.77 -3.70
CA ARG A 127 -11.65 1.56 -4.03
C ARG A 127 -10.75 0.50 -4.67
N GLU A 128 -9.97 0.89 -5.68
CA GLU A 128 -9.06 -0.03 -6.37
C GLU A 128 -7.94 -0.57 -5.46
N LEU A 129 -7.41 0.26 -4.57
CA LEU A 129 -6.46 -0.18 -3.55
C LEU A 129 -7.10 -1.19 -2.60
N LEU A 130 -8.26 -0.88 -2.03
CA LEU A 130 -8.98 -1.79 -1.15
C LEU A 130 -9.23 -3.14 -1.81
N ARG A 131 -9.71 -3.14 -3.06
CA ARG A 131 -9.90 -4.37 -3.85
C ARG A 131 -8.61 -5.17 -4.01
N LYS A 132 -7.48 -4.52 -4.31
CA LYS A 132 -6.18 -5.19 -4.42
C LYS A 132 -5.76 -5.84 -3.10
N ILE A 133 -5.95 -5.15 -1.98
CA ILE A 133 -5.66 -5.68 -0.63
C ILE A 133 -6.53 -6.91 -0.35
N LEU A 134 -7.83 -6.83 -0.63
CA LEU A 134 -8.77 -7.92 -0.40
C LEU A 134 -8.43 -9.16 -1.26
N TYR A 135 -8.13 -8.97 -2.54
CA TYR A 135 -7.68 -10.06 -3.41
C TYR A 135 -6.43 -10.75 -2.88
N SER A 136 -5.43 -9.98 -2.44
CA SER A 136 -4.21 -10.57 -1.88
C SER A 136 -4.45 -11.37 -0.62
N LEU A 137 -5.38 -10.93 0.23
CA LEU A 137 -5.78 -11.66 1.44
C LEU A 137 -6.65 -12.89 1.14
N GLY A 138 -7.04 -13.09 -0.12
CA GLY A 138 -7.83 -14.24 -0.57
C GLY A 138 -9.33 -14.04 -0.48
N TYR A 139 -9.79 -12.80 -0.30
CA TYR A 139 -11.20 -12.48 -0.46
C TYR A 139 -11.62 -12.61 -1.92
N LYS A 140 -12.86 -13.02 -2.10
CA LYS A 140 -13.57 -13.05 -3.38
C LYS A 140 -14.69 -12.02 -3.34
N MET A 141 -14.95 -11.39 -4.48
CA MET A 141 -16.09 -10.48 -4.62
C MET A 141 -17.38 -11.30 -4.65
N PHE A 142 -18.29 -11.00 -3.72
CA PHE A 142 -19.64 -11.59 -3.68
C PHE A 142 -20.65 -10.70 -4.41
N GLN A 143 -20.57 -9.38 -4.18
CA GLN A 143 -21.34 -8.34 -4.87
C GLN A 143 -20.48 -7.07 -4.97
N GLN A 144 -20.95 -6.05 -5.70
CA GLN A 144 -20.34 -4.72 -5.64
C GLN A 144 -20.19 -4.29 -4.17
N SER A 145 -18.95 -3.93 -3.79
CA SER A 145 -18.61 -3.53 -2.42
C SER A 145 -18.74 -4.60 -1.32
N VAL A 146 -19.10 -5.85 -1.66
CA VAL A 146 -19.22 -6.97 -0.71
C VAL A 146 -18.23 -8.08 -1.07
N TRP A 147 -17.42 -8.48 -0.09
CA TRP A 147 -16.31 -9.41 -0.25
C TRP A 147 -16.35 -10.46 0.83
N VAL A 148 -15.95 -11.69 0.50
CA VAL A 148 -16.01 -12.83 1.41
C VAL A 148 -14.75 -13.67 1.33
N THR A 149 -14.31 -14.24 2.46
CA THR A 149 -13.18 -15.17 2.51
C THR A 149 -13.40 -16.25 3.57
N PRO A 150 -13.04 -17.53 3.29
CA PRO A 150 -13.01 -18.59 4.29
C PRO A 150 -11.67 -18.66 5.04
N TYR A 151 -10.72 -17.77 4.72
CA TYR A 151 -9.36 -17.79 5.27
C TYR A 151 -9.27 -17.01 6.58
N ASP A 152 -8.38 -17.44 7.45
CA ASP A 152 -8.13 -16.79 8.74
C ASP A 152 -7.22 -15.58 8.57
N VAL A 153 -7.83 -14.47 8.13
CA VAL A 153 -7.12 -13.23 7.76
C VAL A 153 -7.71 -11.98 8.41
N SER A 154 -8.57 -12.10 9.43
CA SER A 154 -9.24 -10.96 10.07
C SER A 154 -8.23 -9.94 10.62
N GLU A 155 -7.28 -10.38 11.44
CA GLU A 155 -6.24 -9.53 12.03
C GLU A 155 -5.41 -8.83 10.95
N LYS A 156 -4.98 -9.58 9.93
CA LYS A 156 -4.25 -9.01 8.79
C LYS A 156 -5.08 -7.98 8.03
N THR A 157 -6.36 -8.26 7.84
CA THR A 157 -7.30 -7.35 7.17
C THR A 157 -7.35 -6.03 7.94
N GLU A 158 -7.55 -6.07 9.25
CA GLU A 158 -7.62 -4.88 10.10
C GLU A 158 -6.32 -4.07 10.07
N ILE A 159 -5.16 -4.72 10.24
CA ILE A 159 -3.84 -4.06 10.20
C ILE A 159 -3.66 -3.33 8.88
N LEU A 160 -3.99 -3.98 7.76
CA LEU A 160 -3.84 -3.37 6.44
C LEU A 160 -4.82 -2.21 6.28
N LEU A 161 -6.09 -2.40 6.60
CA LEU A 161 -7.09 -1.32 6.52
C LEU A 161 -6.66 -0.07 7.31
N GLN A 162 -6.15 -0.23 8.53
CA GLN A 162 -5.61 0.86 9.33
C GLN A 162 -4.35 1.48 8.69
N THR A 163 -3.43 0.66 8.19
CA THR A 163 -2.20 1.13 7.52
C THR A 163 -2.49 2.03 6.32
N TYR A 164 -3.60 1.77 5.61
CA TYR A 164 -4.01 2.57 4.45
C TYR A 164 -5.11 3.59 4.78
N SER A 165 -5.49 3.75 6.04
CA SER A 165 -6.60 4.61 6.49
C SER A 165 -7.92 4.34 5.74
N LEU A 166 -8.22 3.07 5.50
CA LEU A 166 -9.43 2.59 4.83
C LEU A 166 -10.45 2.00 5.81
N ASP A 167 -10.07 1.80 7.06
CA ASP A 167 -10.85 1.16 8.12
C ASP A 167 -12.19 1.89 8.38
N ALA A 168 -12.21 3.22 8.33
CA ALA A 168 -13.42 4.01 8.55
C ALA A 168 -14.54 3.74 7.53
N SER A 169 -14.19 3.31 6.31
CA SER A 169 -15.14 3.05 5.22
C SER A 169 -15.56 1.58 5.10
N VAL A 170 -15.14 0.74 6.05
CA VAL A 170 -15.27 -0.72 5.97
C VAL A 170 -16.00 -1.26 7.19
N LYS A 171 -16.83 -2.28 6.99
CA LYS A 171 -17.46 -3.09 8.03
C LYS A 171 -17.11 -4.56 7.81
N ILE A 172 -16.69 -5.22 8.86
CA ILE A 172 -16.29 -6.63 8.86
C ILE A 172 -17.30 -7.42 9.68
N PHE A 173 -17.71 -8.56 9.15
CA PHE A 173 -18.68 -9.46 9.74
C PHE A 173 -18.11 -10.88 9.73
N LEU A 174 -18.42 -11.64 10.77
CA LEU A 174 -18.22 -13.08 10.79
C LEU A 174 -19.57 -13.74 10.54
N ILE A 175 -19.69 -14.48 9.44
CA ILE A 175 -20.94 -15.12 9.01
C ILE A 175 -20.78 -16.63 8.94
N GLU A 176 -21.85 -17.37 9.18
CA GLU A 176 -21.79 -18.83 9.27
C GLU A 176 -21.96 -19.51 7.91
N ALA A 177 -22.75 -18.93 7.02
CA ALA A 177 -22.99 -19.48 5.69
C ALA A 177 -23.22 -18.37 4.67
N ILE A 178 -22.91 -18.68 3.41
CA ILE A 178 -23.25 -17.89 2.24
C ILE A 178 -24.19 -18.76 1.42
N LYS A 179 -25.40 -18.28 1.16
CA LYS A 179 -26.42 -18.98 0.36
C LYS A 179 -26.60 -18.26 -0.97
#